data_AF-A0A857DIC2-F1
#
_entry.id   AF-A0A857DIC2-F1
#
_cell.length_a   1.000
_cell.length_b   1.000
_cell.length_c   1.000
_cell.angle_alpha   90.00
_cell.angle_beta   90.00
_cell.angle_gamma   90.00
#
_symmetry.space_group_name_H-M   'P 1'
#
loop_
_entity.id
_entity.type
_entity.pdbx_description
1 polymer ?
#
loop_
_entity_poly.entity_id
_entity_poly.type
_entity_poly.pdbx_seq_one_letter_code
_entity_poly.pdbx_strand_id
1 'polypeptide(L)'
;MNIFENRSSFIGTFEPERTKNSVQNLFKLAKEIREKLGKQGYLLDSYLSSVLEAANNTLLYEAAEKGFEAGSELQNLCYAVMDGSGALEEHPFYQTVKQSFDLQQDTYQERTTIMSLHSVLLADTFMDYATQSYVREQVGMLNILDDVKLCELYKKIILLVDENLMEQLNLALKERFFIVPVVAGFMQGLTNDLLYSLTYRDSETSRQIFQLIMDDMSIE
;
A
#
# COMPACT_ATOMS: atom_id res chain seq x y z
N MET A 1 -0.83 2.66 -26.06
CA MET A 1 -1.23 1.24 -25.87
C MET A 1 -2.64 1.25 -25.31
N ASN A 2 -3.59 0.59 -25.98
CA ASN A 2 -4.97 0.53 -25.49
C ASN A 2 -5.07 -0.54 -24.39
N ILE A 3 -5.30 -0.11 -23.15
CA ILE A 3 -5.32 -1.02 -21.98
C ILE A 3 -6.47 -2.04 -22.02
N PHE A 4 -7.48 -1.84 -22.87
CA PHE A 4 -8.64 -2.74 -23.04
C PHE A 4 -8.39 -3.91 -23.99
N GLU A 5 -7.32 -3.87 -24.79
CA GLU A 5 -6.99 -4.96 -25.75
C GLU A 5 -6.62 -6.26 -25.04
N ASN A 6 -6.13 -6.16 -23.80
CA ASN A 6 -5.79 -7.32 -23.00
C ASN A 6 -6.41 -7.19 -21.60
N ARG A 7 -7.43 -8.02 -21.32
CA ARG A 7 -8.12 -8.04 -20.02
C ARG A 7 -7.17 -8.36 -18.85
N SER A 8 -6.08 -9.07 -19.10
CA SER A 8 -5.05 -9.33 -18.09
C SER A 8 -4.36 -8.06 -17.57
N SER A 9 -4.47 -6.94 -18.28
CA SER A 9 -4.02 -5.63 -17.79
C SER A 9 -4.80 -5.17 -16.55
N PHE A 10 -6.05 -5.63 -16.37
CA PHE A 10 -6.89 -5.26 -15.23
C PHE A 10 -6.92 -6.33 -14.13
N ILE A 11 -7.01 -7.60 -14.54
CA ILE A 11 -7.19 -8.73 -13.61
C ILE A 11 -5.86 -9.41 -13.25
N GLY A 12 -4.77 -9.03 -13.91
CA GLY A 12 -3.50 -9.74 -13.88
C GLY A 12 -3.48 -10.98 -14.79
N THR A 13 -2.30 -11.60 -14.88
CA THR A 13 -2.11 -12.90 -15.52
C THR A 13 -2.06 -13.99 -14.45
N PHE A 14 -2.84 -15.06 -14.63
CA PHE A 14 -2.58 -16.29 -13.88
C PHE A 14 -1.33 -16.93 -14.46
N GLU A 15 -0.18 -16.60 -13.88
CA GLU A 15 1.09 -17.25 -14.17
C GLU A 15 1.28 -18.36 -13.13
N PRO A 16 0.94 -19.64 -13.44
CA PRO A 16 1.19 -20.75 -12.50
C PRO A 16 2.67 -20.84 -12.12
N GLU A 17 3.54 -20.29 -12.97
CA GLU A 17 4.98 -20.09 -12.75
C GLU A 17 5.35 -18.97 -11.76
N ARG A 18 4.48 -17.99 -11.44
CA ARG A 18 4.76 -17.05 -10.33
C ARG A 18 4.62 -17.73 -8.96
N THR A 19 3.80 -18.77 -8.90
CA THR A 19 3.81 -19.76 -7.82
C THR A 19 4.75 -20.93 -8.14
N LYS A 20 5.90 -20.66 -8.78
CA LYS A 20 6.94 -21.64 -9.15
C LYS A 20 7.28 -22.58 -7.99
N ASN A 21 7.31 -22.00 -6.78
CA ASN A 21 7.49 -22.73 -5.55
C ASN A 21 6.13 -23.14 -4.98
N SER A 22 5.66 -24.31 -5.38
CA SER A 22 4.58 -24.98 -4.66
C SER A 22 4.93 -25.05 -3.16
N VAL A 23 3.92 -24.99 -2.29
CA VAL A 23 4.11 -25.14 -0.83
C VAL A 23 4.92 -26.41 -0.52
N GLN A 24 4.71 -27.47 -1.29
CA GLN A 24 5.46 -28.72 -1.16
C GLN A 24 6.94 -28.55 -1.51
N ASN A 25 7.28 -27.84 -2.59
CA ASN A 25 8.67 -27.60 -2.99
C ASN A 25 9.39 -26.72 -1.96
N LEU A 26 8.72 -25.70 -1.43
CA LEU A 26 9.24 -24.88 -0.35
C LEU A 26 9.60 -25.74 0.87
N PHE A 27 8.69 -26.61 1.32
CA PHE A 27 8.97 -27.47 2.47
C PHE A 27 9.96 -28.59 2.18
N LYS A 28 10.12 -29.04 0.92
CA LYS A 28 11.21 -29.94 0.53
C LYS A 28 12.57 -29.24 0.68
N LEU A 29 12.69 -28.00 0.20
CA LEU A 29 13.91 -27.21 0.36
C LEU A 29 14.20 -26.92 1.84
N ALA A 30 13.20 -26.51 2.61
CA ALA A 30 13.33 -26.32 4.05
C ALA A 30 13.78 -27.62 4.76
N LYS A 31 13.22 -28.77 4.38
CA LYS A 31 13.62 -30.07 4.91
C LYS A 31 15.08 -30.39 4.60
N GLU A 32 15.53 -30.15 3.36
CA GLU A 32 16.94 -30.36 2.98
C GLU A 32 17.89 -29.51 3.84
N ILE A 33 17.58 -28.23 4.01
CA ILE A 33 18.36 -27.32 4.87
C ILE A 33 18.36 -27.82 6.31
N ARG A 34 17.20 -28.22 6.83
CA ARG A 34 17.05 -28.76 8.19
C ARG A 34 17.88 -30.02 8.42
N GLU A 35 17.91 -30.92 7.44
CA GLU A 35 18.72 -32.14 7.48
C GLU A 35 20.23 -31.82 7.49
N LYS A 36 20.66 -30.84 6.69
CA LYS A 36 22.06 -30.36 6.68
C LYS A 36 22.47 -29.70 8.01
N LEU A 37 21.55 -29.02 8.68
CA LEU A 37 21.77 -28.45 10.02
C LEU A 37 21.83 -29.51 11.14
N GLY A 38 21.35 -30.73 10.91
CA GLY A 38 21.35 -31.82 11.89
C GLY A 38 20.72 -31.41 13.23
N LYS A 39 21.49 -31.48 14.33
CA LYS A 39 21.02 -31.11 15.69
C LYS A 39 20.67 -29.63 15.82
N GLN A 40 21.15 -28.78 14.91
CA GLN A 40 20.86 -27.35 14.88
C GLN A 40 19.67 -27.00 13.97
N GLY A 41 18.90 -28.00 13.50
CA GLY A 41 17.71 -27.77 12.66
C GLY A 41 16.66 -26.84 13.30
N TYR A 42 16.65 -26.71 14.63
CA TYR A 42 15.78 -25.76 15.34
C TYR A 42 16.03 -24.29 14.95
N LEU A 43 17.22 -23.95 14.45
CA LEU A 43 17.52 -22.60 13.95
C LEU A 43 16.64 -22.27 12.75
N LEU A 44 16.48 -23.22 11.82
CA LEU A 44 15.59 -23.07 10.69
C LEU A 44 14.12 -23.06 11.13
N ASP A 45 13.74 -23.93 12.07
CA ASP A 45 12.36 -23.95 12.60
C ASP A 45 11.98 -22.58 13.21
N SER A 46 12.90 -21.95 13.95
CA SER A 46 12.69 -20.60 14.50
C SER A 46 12.65 -19.54 13.41
N TYR A 47 13.51 -19.63 12.39
CA TYR A 47 13.53 -18.69 11.26
C TYR A 47 12.20 -18.72 10.50
N LEU A 48 11.75 -19.92 10.12
CA LEU A 48 10.50 -20.12 9.40
C LEU A 48 9.30 -19.66 10.21
N SER A 49 9.26 -19.96 11.52
CA SER A 49 8.18 -19.50 12.40
C SER A 49 8.02 -17.98 12.35
N SER A 50 9.13 -17.25 12.51
CA SER A 50 9.11 -15.78 12.48
C SER A 50 8.72 -15.22 11.12
N VAL A 51 9.18 -15.80 10.00
CA VAL A 51 8.78 -15.34 8.65
C VAL A 51 7.30 -15.61 8.39
N LEU A 52 6.78 -16.78 8.78
CA LEU A 52 5.38 -17.13 8.61
C LEU A 52 4.46 -16.26 9.48
N GLU A 53 4.88 -15.94 10.70
CA GLU A 53 4.19 -15.00 11.58
C GLU A 53 4.17 -13.59 10.97
N ALA A 54 5.30 -13.11 10.43
CA ALA A 54 5.35 -11.82 9.74
C ALA A 54 4.39 -11.78 8.54
N ALA A 55 4.38 -12.83 7.72
CA ALA A 55 3.45 -12.93 6.58
C ALA A 55 1.98 -12.91 7.03
N ASN A 56 1.66 -13.55 8.16
CA ASN A 56 0.30 -13.60 8.68
C ASN A 56 -0.18 -12.30 9.35
N ASN A 57 0.75 -11.42 9.75
CA ASN A 57 0.43 -10.10 10.32
C ASN A 57 0.47 -8.97 9.28
N THR A 58 0.91 -9.24 8.05
CA THR A 58 1.05 -8.22 7.00
C THR A 58 -0.02 -8.43 5.93
N LEU A 59 -1.28 -8.20 6.29
CA LEU A 59 -2.44 -8.56 5.47
C LEU A 59 -2.74 -7.50 4.41
N LEU A 60 -2.82 -7.94 3.14
CA LEU A 60 -3.02 -7.04 2.00
C LEU A 60 -4.37 -6.30 2.04
N TYR A 61 -5.45 -6.97 2.46
CA TYR A 61 -6.77 -6.34 2.49
C TYR A 61 -6.85 -5.24 3.54
N GLU A 62 -6.19 -5.43 4.70
CA GLU A 62 -6.09 -4.40 5.74
C GLU A 62 -5.27 -3.21 5.28
N ALA A 63 -4.19 -3.47 4.52
CA ALA A 63 -3.42 -2.40 3.89
C ALA A 63 -4.29 -1.57 2.94
N ALA A 64 -5.10 -2.22 2.09
CA ALA A 64 -6.00 -1.54 1.17
C ALA A 64 -7.13 -0.78 1.90
N GLU A 65 -7.67 -1.34 2.97
CA GLU A 65 -8.67 -0.68 3.82
C GLU A 65 -8.09 0.58 4.48
N LYS A 66 -6.92 0.47 5.12
CA LYS A 66 -6.19 1.64 5.68
C LYS A 66 -5.91 2.71 4.63
N GLY A 67 -5.55 2.31 3.41
CA GLY A 67 -5.34 3.23 2.31
C GLY A 67 -6.61 3.97 1.90
N PHE A 68 -7.74 3.27 1.89
CA PHE A 68 -9.05 3.87 1.63
C PHE A 68 -9.45 4.85 2.73
N GLU A 69 -9.28 4.46 4.00
CA GLU A 69 -9.54 5.32 5.17
C GLU A 69 -8.68 6.60 5.15
N ALA A 70 -7.41 6.48 4.77
CA ALA A 70 -6.53 7.65 4.60
C ALA A 70 -7.05 8.59 3.49
N GLY A 71 -7.58 8.06 2.39
CA GLY A 71 -8.23 8.88 1.36
C GLY A 71 -9.45 9.64 1.92
N SER A 72 -10.28 8.95 2.70
CA SER A 72 -11.40 9.57 3.41
C SER A 72 -10.95 10.63 4.44
N GLU A 73 -9.76 10.48 5.06
CA GLU A 73 -9.16 11.49 5.92
C GLU A 73 -8.85 12.79 5.16
N LEU A 74 -8.36 12.72 3.91
CA LEU A 74 -8.19 13.92 3.07
C LEU A 74 -9.52 14.65 2.85
N GLN A 75 -10.59 13.92 2.53
CA GLN A 75 -11.91 14.51 2.34
C GLN A 75 -12.41 15.20 3.62
N ASN A 76 -12.18 14.57 4.78
CA ASN A 76 -12.52 15.14 6.09
C ASN A 76 -11.70 16.40 6.39
N LEU A 77 -10.42 16.44 6.03
CA LEU A 77 -9.58 17.64 6.15
C LEU A 77 -10.12 18.78 5.28
N CYS A 78 -10.51 18.49 4.03
CA CYS A 78 -11.15 19.46 3.14
C CYS A 78 -12.42 20.02 3.79
N TYR A 79 -13.33 19.16 4.28
CA TYR A 79 -14.53 19.63 4.98
C TYR A 79 -14.21 20.47 6.23
N ALA A 80 -13.24 20.06 7.03
CA ALA A 80 -12.85 20.79 8.23
C ALA A 80 -12.33 22.21 7.93
N VAL A 81 -11.57 22.35 6.84
CA VAL A 81 -11.12 23.66 6.32
C VAL A 81 -12.32 24.47 5.82
N MET A 82 -13.21 23.88 5.01
CA MET A 82 -14.42 24.55 4.50
C MET A 82 -15.34 25.05 5.61
N ASP A 83 -15.49 24.28 6.70
CA ASP A 83 -16.32 24.64 7.83
C ASP A 83 -15.71 25.71 8.74
N GLY A 84 -14.40 25.97 8.63
CA GLY A 84 -13.68 26.87 9.52
C GLY A 84 -13.78 26.48 11.00
N SER A 85 -14.08 25.21 11.29
CA SER A 85 -14.42 24.72 12.63
C SER A 85 -13.21 24.56 13.56
N GLY A 86 -11.99 24.66 13.02
CA GLY A 86 -10.74 24.32 13.70
C GLY A 86 -10.59 22.82 13.99
N ALA A 87 -11.52 21.98 13.51
CA ALA A 87 -11.36 20.54 13.57
C ALA A 87 -10.13 20.12 12.76
N LEU A 88 -9.37 19.14 13.29
CA LEU A 88 -8.18 18.58 12.63
C LEU A 88 -7.03 19.57 12.39
N GLU A 89 -6.99 20.75 13.05
CA GLU A 89 -5.89 21.72 12.90
C GLU A 89 -4.51 21.15 13.24
N GLU A 90 -4.46 20.20 14.18
CA GLU A 90 -3.24 19.49 14.59
C GLU A 90 -2.78 18.44 13.56
N HIS A 91 -3.61 18.12 12.56
CA HIS A 91 -3.22 17.15 11.54
C HIS A 91 -2.08 17.72 10.68
N PRO A 92 -0.98 16.98 10.45
CA PRO A 92 0.21 17.52 9.75
C PRO A 92 -0.07 18.06 8.34
N PHE A 93 -1.11 17.56 7.69
CA PHE A 93 -1.49 17.97 6.33
C PHE A 93 -2.53 19.11 6.29
N TYR A 94 -3.09 19.52 7.44
CA TYR A 94 -4.16 20.52 7.49
C TYR A 94 -3.78 21.85 6.83
N GLN A 95 -2.56 22.35 7.12
CA GLN A 95 -2.10 23.62 6.55
C GLN A 95 -1.94 23.55 5.02
N THR A 96 -1.53 22.40 4.48
CA THR A 96 -1.46 22.20 3.03
C THR A 96 -2.86 22.26 2.39
N VAL A 97 -3.86 21.64 3.03
CA VAL A 97 -5.26 21.73 2.57
C VAL A 97 -5.73 23.18 2.61
N LYS A 98 -5.54 23.87 3.74
CA LYS A 98 -5.93 25.26 3.91
C LYS A 98 -5.34 26.18 2.85
N GLN A 99 -4.04 26.02 2.55
CA GLN A 99 -3.37 26.80 1.50
C GLN A 99 -3.97 26.56 0.10
N SER A 100 -4.40 25.33 -0.20
CA SER A 100 -5.08 25.01 -1.47
C SER A 100 -6.41 25.78 -1.59
N PHE A 101 -7.21 25.82 -0.53
CA PHE A 101 -8.45 26.61 -0.47
C PHE A 101 -8.21 28.12 -0.52
N ASP A 102 -7.14 28.62 0.11
CA ASP A 102 -6.83 30.07 0.08
C ASP A 102 -6.38 30.55 -1.32
N LEU A 103 -5.82 29.67 -2.15
CA LEU A 103 -5.32 29.98 -3.49
C LEU A 103 -6.38 29.87 -4.60
N GLN A 104 -7.40 29.04 -4.40
CA GLN A 104 -8.48 28.83 -5.37
C GLN A 104 -9.75 29.55 -4.93
N GLN A 105 -10.34 30.31 -5.84
CA GLN A 105 -11.67 30.85 -5.64
C GLN A 105 -12.70 29.86 -6.20
N ASP A 106 -13.43 29.21 -5.30
CA ASP A 106 -14.49 28.28 -5.69
C ASP A 106 -15.63 28.99 -6.43
N THR A 107 -15.99 28.45 -7.60
CA THR A 107 -17.12 28.94 -8.42
C THR A 107 -18.38 28.11 -8.26
N TYR A 108 -18.30 26.96 -7.59
CA TYR A 108 -19.40 26.03 -7.35
C TYR A 108 -20.06 26.31 -6.00
N GLN A 109 -21.34 25.98 -5.85
CA GLN A 109 -22.12 26.16 -4.62
C GLN A 109 -22.19 24.85 -3.82
N GLU A 110 -22.19 23.70 -4.50
CA GLU A 110 -22.26 22.40 -3.85
C GLU A 110 -20.97 22.07 -3.10
N ARG A 111 -21.11 21.86 -1.79
CA ARG A 111 -19.97 21.58 -0.91
C ARG A 111 -19.20 20.32 -1.29
N THR A 112 -19.91 19.27 -1.68
CA THR A 112 -19.26 18.01 -2.10
C THR A 112 -18.50 18.20 -3.40
N THR A 113 -18.99 19.03 -4.32
CA THR A 113 -18.29 19.38 -5.57
C THR A 113 -16.97 20.08 -5.27
N ILE A 114 -17.01 21.13 -4.43
CA ILE A 114 -15.82 21.85 -3.96
C ILE A 114 -14.82 20.89 -3.30
N MET A 115 -15.30 20.09 -2.34
CA MET A 115 -14.46 19.12 -1.62
C MET A 115 -13.77 18.14 -2.58
N SER A 116 -14.52 17.58 -3.53
CA SER A 116 -13.96 16.61 -4.49
C SER A 116 -12.94 17.27 -5.44
N LEU A 117 -13.15 18.52 -5.86
CA LEU A 117 -12.17 19.27 -6.66
C LEU A 117 -10.86 19.46 -5.91
N HIS A 118 -10.92 19.96 -4.67
CA HIS A 118 -9.73 20.16 -3.85
C HIS A 118 -9.04 18.84 -3.49
N SER A 119 -9.81 17.79 -3.21
CA SER A 119 -9.26 16.45 -2.91
C SER A 119 -8.49 15.88 -4.12
N VAL A 120 -8.97 16.09 -5.35
CA VAL A 120 -8.24 15.69 -6.56
C VAL A 120 -6.98 16.55 -6.75
N LEU A 121 -7.05 17.87 -6.55
CA LEU A 121 -5.88 18.75 -6.67
C LEU A 121 -4.78 18.39 -5.66
N LEU A 122 -5.17 18.00 -4.45
CA LEU A 122 -4.25 17.63 -3.37
C LEU A 122 -3.79 16.17 -3.43
N ALA A 123 -4.39 15.36 -4.32
CA ALA A 123 -4.24 13.90 -4.32
C ALA A 123 -2.78 13.46 -4.34
N ASP A 124 -1.97 13.94 -5.29
CA ASP A 124 -0.58 13.49 -5.42
C ASP A 124 0.25 13.79 -4.17
N THR A 125 0.09 15.00 -3.61
CA THR A 125 0.86 15.44 -2.43
C THR A 125 0.41 14.71 -1.17
N PHE A 126 -0.91 14.48 -1.03
CA PHE A 126 -1.45 13.74 0.10
C PHE A 126 -1.11 12.25 0.03
N MET A 127 -1.20 11.65 -1.16
CA MET A 127 -0.85 10.24 -1.36
C MET A 127 0.62 9.97 -1.06
N ASP A 128 1.53 10.89 -1.41
CA ASP A 128 2.94 10.78 -1.01
C ASP A 128 3.09 10.84 0.52
N TYR A 129 2.49 11.85 1.17
CA TYR A 129 2.49 11.96 2.64
C TYR A 129 1.96 10.70 3.34
N ALA A 130 0.77 10.25 2.93
CA ALA A 130 0.08 9.11 3.53
C ALA A 130 0.86 7.82 3.31
N THR A 131 1.39 7.61 2.11
CA THR A 131 2.20 6.42 1.78
C THR A 131 3.49 6.40 2.58
N GLN A 132 4.20 7.51 2.72
CA GLN A 132 5.40 7.59 3.55
C GLN A 132 5.09 7.34 5.03
N SER A 133 3.97 7.87 5.52
CA SER A 133 3.51 7.62 6.90
C SER A 133 3.24 6.13 7.13
N TYR A 134 2.51 5.50 6.21
CA TYR A 134 2.21 4.07 6.25
C TYR A 134 3.48 3.22 6.19
N VAL A 135 4.43 3.52 5.30
CA VAL A 135 5.72 2.80 5.23
C VAL A 135 6.47 2.89 6.56
N ARG A 136 6.50 4.07 7.22
CA ARG A 136 7.13 4.22 8.54
C ARG A 136 6.44 3.37 9.61
N GLU A 137 5.11 3.31 9.61
CA GLU A 137 4.33 2.45 10.52
C GLU A 137 4.66 0.96 10.30
N GLN A 138 4.68 0.51 9.05
CA GLN A 138 5.01 -0.88 8.70
C GLN A 138 6.44 -1.26 9.08
N VAL A 139 7.42 -0.38 8.82
CA VAL A 139 8.81 -0.59 9.28
C VAL A 139 8.87 -0.64 10.80
N GLY A 140 8.12 0.22 11.49
CA GLY A 140 8.01 0.18 12.96
C GLY A 140 7.45 -1.14 13.48
N MET A 141 6.41 -1.69 12.86
CA MET A 141 5.87 -3.00 13.21
C MET A 141 6.84 -4.15 12.90
N LEU A 142 7.58 -4.06 11.79
CA LEU A 142 8.61 -5.03 11.45
C LEU A 142 9.81 -5.01 12.40
N ASN A 143 10.05 -3.91 13.14
CA ASN A 143 11.05 -3.86 14.22
C ASN A 143 10.54 -4.52 15.52
N ILE A 144 9.23 -4.73 15.68
CA ILE A 144 8.65 -5.50 16.80
C ILE A 144 8.80 -7.00 16.54
N LEU A 145 8.66 -7.41 15.27
CA LEU A 145 9.25 -8.67 14.81
C LEU A 145 10.77 -8.53 14.99
N ASP A 146 11.40 -9.45 15.70
CA ASP A 146 12.82 -9.34 16.05
C ASP A 146 13.70 -9.53 14.78
N ASP A 147 13.79 -8.48 13.96
CA ASP A 147 14.52 -8.41 12.70
C ASP A 147 16.01 -8.66 12.92
N VAL A 148 16.53 -8.21 14.07
CA VAL A 148 17.86 -8.54 14.59
C VAL A 148 17.99 -10.05 14.75
N LYS A 149 17.06 -10.73 15.44
CA LYS A 149 17.08 -12.19 15.59
C LYS A 149 16.89 -12.91 14.26
N LEU A 150 16.05 -12.45 13.35
CA LEU A 150 15.93 -13.03 12.00
C LEU A 150 17.25 -12.94 11.23
N CYS A 151 17.92 -11.78 11.26
CA CYS A 151 19.24 -11.58 10.68
C CYS A 151 20.29 -12.47 11.34
N GLU A 152 20.26 -12.61 12.67
CA GLU A 152 21.16 -13.51 13.38
C GLU A 152 20.91 -14.98 13.05
N LEU A 153 19.65 -15.42 12.96
CA LEU A 153 19.30 -16.78 12.57
C LEU A 153 19.78 -17.06 11.16
N TYR A 154 19.54 -16.14 10.21
CA TYR A 154 20.06 -16.26 8.85
C TYR A 154 21.58 -16.42 8.85
N LYS A 155 22.31 -15.52 9.52
CA LYS A 155 23.78 -15.58 9.65
C LYS A 155 24.26 -16.90 10.27
N LYS A 156 23.61 -17.39 11.32
CA LYS A 156 23.95 -18.67 11.96
C LYS A 156 23.71 -19.86 11.02
N ILE A 157 22.63 -19.83 10.23
CA ILE A 157 22.31 -20.90 9.29
C ILE A 157 23.33 -20.95 8.14
N ILE A 158 23.64 -19.82 7.48
CA ILE A 158 24.57 -19.81 6.33
C ILE A 158 26.03 -20.15 6.70
N LEU A 159 26.40 -20.11 8.00
CA LEU A 159 27.69 -20.62 8.46
C LEU A 159 27.75 -22.16 8.47
N LEU A 160 26.61 -22.82 8.45
CA LEU A 160 26.45 -24.26 8.60
C LEU A 160 25.95 -24.95 7.33
N VAL A 161 25.31 -24.20 6.43
CA VAL A 161 24.80 -24.67 5.13
C VAL A 161 25.22 -23.71 4.02
N ASP A 162 25.15 -24.18 2.78
CA ASP A 162 25.37 -23.34 1.60
C ASP A 162 24.40 -22.14 1.58
N GLU A 163 24.93 -20.92 1.50
CA GLU A 163 24.18 -19.66 1.44
C GLU A 163 23.14 -19.66 0.30
N ASN A 164 23.49 -20.27 -0.83
CA ASN A 164 22.60 -20.39 -1.99
C ASN A 164 21.29 -21.13 -1.66
N LEU A 165 21.31 -22.10 -0.73
CA LEU A 165 20.08 -22.78 -0.30
C LEU A 165 19.17 -21.85 0.50
N MET A 166 19.75 -21.01 1.34
CA MET A 166 18.99 -20.02 2.11
C MET A 166 18.46 -18.89 1.21
N GLU A 167 19.21 -18.46 0.21
CA GLU A 167 18.72 -17.51 -0.80
C GLU A 167 17.53 -18.08 -1.58
N GLN A 168 17.62 -19.34 -2.04
CA GLN A 168 16.51 -20.04 -2.70
C GLN A 168 15.29 -20.17 -1.79
N LEU A 169 15.50 -20.46 -0.50
CA LEU A 169 14.41 -20.54 0.48
C LEU A 169 13.74 -19.18 0.67
N ASN A 170 14.52 -18.11 0.80
CA ASN A 170 14.00 -16.75 0.96
C ASN A 170 13.22 -16.29 -0.27
N LEU A 171 13.73 -16.59 -1.47
CA LEU A 171 13.01 -16.32 -2.71
C LEU A 171 11.68 -17.07 -2.75
N ALA A 172 11.68 -18.37 -2.40
CA ALA A 172 10.46 -19.18 -2.34
C ALA A 172 9.45 -18.65 -1.32
N LEU A 173 9.91 -18.21 -0.15
CA LEU A 173 9.06 -17.57 0.88
C LEU A 173 8.44 -16.28 0.37
N LYS A 174 9.24 -15.41 -0.26
CA LYS A 174 8.80 -14.14 -0.84
C LYS A 174 7.74 -14.34 -1.92
N GLU A 175 8.02 -15.18 -2.91
CA GLU A 175 7.11 -15.48 -4.01
C GLU A 175 5.80 -16.12 -3.53
N ARG A 176 5.86 -16.89 -2.44
CA ARG A 176 4.69 -17.62 -1.95
C ARG A 176 3.80 -16.83 -1.01
N PHE A 177 4.39 -16.08 -0.08
CA PHE A 177 3.68 -15.44 1.03
C PHE A 177 3.61 -13.91 0.91
N PHE A 178 4.41 -13.30 0.04
CA PHE A 178 4.46 -11.86 -0.18
C PHE A 178 4.22 -11.53 -1.66
N ILE A 179 3.15 -12.10 -2.23
CA ILE A 179 2.80 -12.01 -3.67
C ILE A 179 2.64 -10.55 -4.11
N VAL A 180 1.96 -9.74 -3.30
CA VAL A 180 1.75 -8.31 -3.53
C VAL A 180 2.35 -7.54 -2.36
N PRO A 181 3.23 -6.56 -2.60
CA PRO A 181 3.71 -5.67 -1.56
C PRO A 181 2.56 -4.92 -0.90
N VAL A 182 2.49 -4.89 0.43
CA VAL A 182 1.37 -4.25 1.15
C VAL A 182 1.26 -2.74 0.89
N VAL A 183 2.37 -2.07 0.61
CA VAL A 183 2.39 -0.66 0.19
C VAL A 183 1.59 -0.46 -1.11
N ALA A 184 1.66 -1.42 -2.05
CA ALA A 184 0.85 -1.35 -3.26
C ALA A 184 -0.65 -1.52 -2.96
N GLY A 185 -0.99 -2.37 -1.99
CA GLY A 185 -2.37 -2.49 -1.49
C GLY A 185 -2.88 -1.18 -0.89
N PHE A 186 -2.09 -0.55 -0.02
CA PHE A 186 -2.38 0.76 0.56
C PHE A 186 -2.60 1.84 -0.51
N MET A 187 -1.68 1.96 -1.49
CA MET A 187 -1.82 2.91 -2.60
C MET A 187 -3.06 2.62 -3.46
N GLN A 188 -3.41 1.35 -3.66
CA GLN A 188 -4.65 0.99 -4.36
C GLN A 188 -5.89 1.43 -3.57
N GLY A 189 -5.86 1.33 -2.24
CA GLY A 189 -6.90 1.86 -1.35
C GLY A 189 -7.10 3.37 -1.53
N LEU A 190 -6.01 4.14 -1.48
CA LEU A 190 -6.01 5.59 -1.75
C LEU A 190 -6.57 5.91 -3.14
N THR A 191 -6.15 5.16 -4.16
CA THR A 191 -6.64 5.33 -5.54
C THR A 191 -8.13 5.04 -5.63
N ASN A 192 -8.64 4.02 -4.94
CA ASN A 192 -10.06 3.68 -4.95
C ASN A 192 -10.91 4.78 -4.30
N ASP A 193 -10.43 5.40 -3.22
CA ASP A 193 -11.10 6.56 -2.61
C ASP A 193 -11.10 7.77 -3.56
N LEU A 194 -9.95 8.08 -4.19
CA LEU A 194 -9.85 9.16 -5.18
C LEU A 194 -10.84 8.99 -6.35
N LEU A 195 -11.09 7.75 -6.78
CA LEU A 195 -12.06 7.47 -7.84
C LEU A 195 -13.49 7.89 -7.45
N TYR A 196 -13.88 7.84 -6.18
CA TYR A 196 -15.17 8.40 -5.74
C TYR A 196 -15.23 9.90 -5.97
N SER A 197 -14.17 10.64 -5.65
CA SER A 197 -14.09 12.08 -5.91
C SER A 197 -14.12 12.37 -7.41
N LEU A 198 -13.31 11.70 -8.22
CA LEU A 198 -13.26 11.91 -9.67
C LEU A 198 -14.59 11.61 -10.37
N THR A 199 -15.32 10.59 -9.90
CA THR A 199 -16.58 10.15 -10.50
C THR A 199 -17.82 10.76 -9.86
N TYR A 200 -17.67 11.56 -8.79
CA TYR A 200 -18.76 12.32 -8.21
C TYR A 200 -19.39 13.22 -9.27
N ARG A 201 -20.74 13.27 -9.31
CA ARG A 201 -21.50 14.07 -10.26
C ARG A 201 -22.00 15.33 -9.57
N ASP A 202 -21.51 16.46 -10.03
CA ASP A 202 -21.96 17.77 -9.59
C ASP A 202 -23.44 18.00 -9.96
N SER A 203 -24.21 18.56 -9.03
CA SER A 203 -25.66 18.75 -9.20
C SER A 203 -25.99 19.93 -10.12
N GLU A 204 -25.14 20.96 -10.14
CA GLU A 204 -25.36 22.21 -10.88
C GLU A 204 -25.17 22.01 -12.39
N THR A 205 -24.13 21.27 -12.77
CA THR A 205 -23.72 21.06 -14.17
C THR A 205 -24.07 19.68 -14.70
N SER A 206 -24.43 18.74 -13.82
CA SER A 206 -24.58 17.31 -14.12
C SER A 206 -23.30 16.66 -14.69
N ARG A 207 -22.14 17.31 -14.58
CA ARG A 207 -20.84 16.76 -15.01
C ARG A 207 -20.15 16.05 -13.85
N GLN A 208 -19.27 15.11 -14.17
CA GLN A 208 -18.40 14.47 -13.18
C GLN A 208 -17.17 15.34 -12.92
N ILE A 209 -16.59 15.24 -11.73
CA ILE A 209 -15.43 16.05 -11.32
C ILE A 209 -14.28 15.96 -12.32
N PHE A 210 -13.95 14.77 -12.83
CA PHE A 210 -12.89 14.65 -13.84
C PHE A 210 -13.17 15.45 -15.13
N GLN A 211 -14.45 15.65 -15.49
CA GLN A 211 -14.83 16.48 -16.64
C GLN A 211 -14.62 17.95 -16.33
N LEU A 212 -15.04 18.40 -15.14
CA LEU A 212 -14.85 19.78 -14.68
C LEU A 212 -13.37 20.16 -14.67
N ILE A 213 -12.51 19.30 -14.12
CA ILE A 213 -11.06 19.51 -14.09
C ILE A 213 -10.49 19.63 -15.51
N MET A 214 -10.93 18.78 -16.45
CA MET A 214 -10.49 18.87 -17.84
C MET A 214 -10.94 20.15 -18.55
N ASP A 215 -12.13 20.67 -18.21
CA ASP A 215 -12.64 21.90 -18.80
C ASP A 215 -11.87 23.14 -18.30
N ASP A 216 -11.38 23.11 -17.06
CA ASP A 216 -10.62 24.22 -16.45
C ASP A 216 -9.12 24.19 -16.79
N MET A 217 -8.60 23.05 -17.29
CA MET A 217 -7.22 22.97 -17.78
C MET A 217 -7.06 23.77 -19.07
N SER A 218 -6.29 24.85 -19.02
CA SER A 218 -5.90 25.60 -20.22
C SER A 218 -5.06 24.71 -21.15
N ILE A 219 -5.43 24.66 -22.43
CA ILE A 219 -4.58 24.09 -23.48
C ILE A 219 -3.44 25.08 -23.71
N GLU A 220 -2.23 24.76 -23.23
CA GLU A 220 -0.99 25.45 -23.64
C GLU A 220 -0.66 25.19 -25.12
#